data_AF-A0A955STF0-F1
#
_entry.id   AF-A0A955STF0-F1
#
_cell.length_a   1.000
_cell.length_b   1.000
_cell.length_c   1.000
_cell.angle_alpha   90.00
_cell.angle_beta   90.00
_cell.angle_gamma   90.00
#
_symmetry.space_group_name_H-M   'P 1'
#
loop_
_entity.id
_entity.type
_entity.pdbx_description
1 polymer ?
#
loop_
_entity_poly.entity_id
_entity_poly.type
_entity_poly.pdbx_seq_one_letter_code
_entity_poly.pdbx_strand_id
1 'polypeptide(L)'
;PWRDWVINAFNANMPFDQFTIEQLAGDLLPNAGDSQKTATGFHRNTMINQEGGIDQEEFRIEAVLDRVNTTGTVFLGLTIGCVQCHEHKYDPIAHEEYYELFAFFNNDDEVNLDFPTDAQAKRIAEINGEIKPIKEEWDAYLKEAHDSHQIEWEKGITKEDVKTLFLDKQEAILKPREERSPEEQKIVDEYFKEKDEKSREFKKRIDELNSKKPDVVSTMVLRQRKEPRVTNVFIQGDFTRKGEAVQPGVLDVLNDMEPVEKPTRLDLAKWIVDPDNPLTARVTVNRFWQRFFGKGIVETENDFGSQGTPPTHPELLDWLAVEFIENGWSMKSIQRLIATSATYRQSSNTREELKEIDPKNELLARQNRIRLDAEVIRDSALAAAGVLNRKLKGPSVFPPLPDGVMDLGQKKRDWNADTGADRYRRGLYTFFWRATPHSFLMTFDAPNAMGTCTRRVRSNTPLQALTLLNDQAFVEMA
;
A
#
# COMPACT_ATOMS: atom_id res chain seq x y z
N PRO A 1 2.20 -9.59 7.99
CA PRO A 1 1.53 -10.71 7.26
C PRO A 1 1.50 -10.53 5.74
N TRP A 2 1.15 -9.34 5.22
CA TRP A 2 1.13 -9.07 3.77
C TRP A 2 2.44 -9.41 3.04
N ARG A 3 3.61 -8.97 3.54
CA ARG A 3 4.93 -9.35 2.97
C ARG A 3 5.08 -10.87 2.84
N ASP A 4 4.65 -11.62 3.84
CA ASP A 4 4.75 -13.08 3.85
C ASP A 4 3.76 -13.72 2.86
N TRP A 5 2.58 -13.12 2.65
CA TRP A 5 1.65 -13.50 1.58
C TRP A 5 2.30 -13.31 0.20
N VAL A 6 2.92 -12.15 -0.06
CA VAL A 6 3.62 -11.86 -1.31
C VAL A 6 4.75 -12.88 -1.55
N ILE A 7 5.58 -13.16 -0.53
CA ILE A 7 6.64 -14.17 -0.61
C ILE A 7 6.07 -15.54 -0.97
N ASN A 8 4.97 -15.96 -0.33
CA ASN A 8 4.35 -17.25 -0.61
C ASN A 8 3.78 -17.31 -2.04
N ALA A 9 3.13 -16.24 -2.51
CA ALA A 9 2.58 -16.17 -3.87
C ALA A 9 3.67 -16.36 -4.94
N PHE A 10 4.79 -15.63 -4.83
CA PHE A 10 5.94 -15.81 -5.73
C PHE A 10 6.57 -17.20 -5.61
N ASN A 11 6.73 -17.71 -4.40
CA ASN A 11 7.32 -19.04 -4.18
C ASN A 11 6.43 -20.16 -4.74
N ALA A 12 5.12 -20.03 -4.62
CA ALA A 12 4.13 -20.96 -5.17
C ALA A 12 3.96 -20.83 -6.70
N ASN A 13 4.54 -19.79 -7.31
CA ASN A 13 4.27 -19.42 -8.70
C ASN A 13 2.77 -19.20 -8.95
N MET A 14 2.12 -18.47 -8.04
CA MET A 14 0.74 -18.03 -8.24
C MET A 14 0.63 -17.35 -9.62
N PRO A 15 -0.36 -17.71 -10.45
CA PRO A 15 -0.64 -17.02 -11.71
C PRO A 15 -0.78 -15.51 -11.49
N PHE A 16 -0.24 -14.70 -12.40
CA PHE A 16 -0.21 -13.25 -12.25
C PHE A 16 -1.60 -12.61 -12.26
N ASP A 17 -2.53 -13.16 -13.04
CA ASP A 17 -3.94 -12.76 -13.04
C ASP A 17 -4.57 -12.96 -11.65
N GLN A 18 -4.40 -14.14 -11.05
CA GLN A 18 -4.86 -14.42 -9.68
C GLN A 18 -4.16 -13.50 -8.66
N PHE A 19 -2.84 -13.33 -8.77
CA PHE A 19 -2.07 -12.46 -7.88
C PHE A 19 -2.58 -11.01 -7.94
N THR A 20 -2.91 -10.52 -9.13
CA THR A 20 -3.45 -9.19 -9.34
C THR A 20 -4.86 -9.07 -8.78
N ILE A 21 -5.75 -10.02 -9.07
CA ILE A 21 -7.13 -10.03 -8.55
C ILE A 21 -7.13 -10.04 -7.01
N GLU A 22 -6.32 -10.89 -6.38
CA GLU A 22 -6.26 -10.94 -4.92
C GLU A 22 -5.71 -9.64 -4.31
N GLN A 23 -4.69 -9.01 -4.92
CA GLN A 23 -4.17 -7.73 -4.43
C GLN A 23 -5.15 -6.56 -4.55
N LEU A 24 -5.94 -6.52 -5.62
CA LEU A 24 -6.89 -5.43 -5.86
C LEU A 24 -8.22 -5.62 -5.13
N ALA A 25 -8.70 -6.87 -5.03
CA ALA A 25 -10.06 -7.18 -4.62
C ALA A 25 -10.21 -8.54 -3.90
N GLY A 26 -9.16 -9.06 -3.27
CA GLY A 26 -9.19 -10.36 -2.59
C GLY A 26 -10.25 -10.46 -1.48
N ASP A 27 -10.65 -9.35 -0.86
CA ASP A 27 -11.74 -9.31 0.13
C ASP A 27 -13.14 -9.47 -0.48
N LEU A 28 -13.28 -9.22 -1.78
CA LEU A 28 -14.52 -9.32 -2.55
C LEU A 28 -14.72 -10.69 -3.22
N LEU A 29 -13.72 -11.57 -3.16
CA LEU A 29 -13.86 -12.92 -3.71
C LEU A 29 -14.94 -13.71 -2.97
N PRO A 30 -15.71 -14.58 -3.67
CA PRO A 30 -16.69 -15.43 -3.03
C PRO A 30 -16.05 -16.27 -1.93
N ASN A 31 -16.59 -16.17 -0.70
CA ASN A 31 -16.05 -16.85 0.48
C ASN A 31 -14.58 -16.52 0.77
N ALA A 32 -14.17 -15.25 0.58
CA ALA A 32 -12.80 -14.80 0.78
C ALA A 32 -12.22 -15.24 2.14
N GLY A 33 -11.16 -16.05 2.08
CA GLY A 33 -10.39 -16.46 3.24
C GLY A 33 -9.42 -15.36 3.71
N ASP A 34 -8.83 -15.53 4.89
CA ASP A 34 -7.93 -14.53 5.47
C ASP A 34 -6.67 -14.28 4.60
N SER A 35 -6.23 -15.30 3.86
CA SER A 35 -5.14 -15.17 2.87
C SER A 35 -5.51 -14.19 1.75
N GLN A 36 -6.70 -14.31 1.17
CA GLN A 36 -7.16 -13.43 0.09
C GLN A 36 -7.44 -12.01 0.61
N LYS A 37 -8.03 -11.88 1.80
CA LYS A 37 -8.16 -10.57 2.47
C LYS A 37 -6.82 -9.92 2.73
N THR A 38 -5.83 -10.70 3.18
CA THR A 38 -4.46 -10.19 3.42
C THR A 38 -3.85 -9.59 2.17
N ALA A 39 -4.10 -10.17 0.99
CA ALA A 39 -3.56 -9.70 -0.28
C ALA A 39 -3.89 -8.22 -0.58
N THR A 40 -5.09 -7.77 -0.17
CA THR A 40 -5.54 -6.37 -0.29
C THR A 40 -4.70 -5.37 0.49
N GLY A 41 -3.79 -5.85 1.34
CA GLY A 41 -2.74 -5.06 1.97
C GLY A 41 -1.89 -4.27 0.96
N PHE A 42 -1.88 -4.64 -0.33
CA PHE A 42 -1.26 -3.86 -1.41
C PHE A 42 -1.72 -2.40 -1.39
N HIS A 43 -3.04 -2.16 -1.36
CA HIS A 43 -3.64 -0.84 -1.32
C HIS A 43 -3.73 -0.23 0.10
N ARG A 44 -3.15 -0.89 1.09
CA ARG A 44 -2.92 -0.35 2.44
C ARG A 44 -1.52 0.22 2.64
N ASN A 45 -0.70 0.22 1.59
CA ASN A 45 0.61 0.88 1.60
C ASN A 45 0.53 2.39 1.27
N THR A 46 -0.66 3.00 1.29
CA THR A 46 -0.84 4.45 1.18
C THR A 46 -0.14 5.15 2.35
N MET A 47 -0.04 6.48 2.29
CA MET A 47 0.37 7.24 3.46
C MET A 47 -0.59 6.98 4.62
N ILE A 48 -0.07 6.93 5.86
CA ILE A 48 -0.87 6.98 7.09
C ILE A 48 -0.37 8.17 7.92
N ASN A 49 -1.30 8.93 8.49
CA ASN A 49 -0.97 10.01 9.40
C ASN A 49 -1.27 9.61 10.85
N GLN A 50 -0.37 9.99 11.75
CA GLN A 50 -0.46 9.75 13.19
C GLN A 50 -0.34 11.05 14.01
N GLU A 51 -0.36 12.20 13.33
CA GLU A 51 -0.31 13.54 13.92
C GLU A 51 -1.72 14.12 14.07
N GLY A 52 -1.94 14.91 15.13
CA GLY A 52 -3.22 15.55 15.39
C GLY A 52 -3.43 16.81 14.55
N GLY A 53 -4.70 17.18 14.31
CA GLY A 53 -5.06 18.44 13.65
C GLY A 53 -5.22 18.38 12.13
N ILE A 54 -5.28 17.18 11.55
CA ILE A 54 -5.52 16.99 10.11
C ILE A 54 -7.00 16.81 9.78
N ASP A 55 -7.39 17.19 8.57
CA ASP A 55 -8.67 16.81 8.00
C ASP A 55 -8.64 15.32 7.61
N GLN A 56 -9.50 14.52 8.25
CA GLN A 56 -9.58 13.08 8.00
C GLN A 56 -10.08 12.76 6.59
N GLU A 57 -10.92 13.63 6.03
CA GLU A 57 -11.46 13.45 4.69
C GLU A 57 -10.40 13.74 3.64
N GLU A 58 -9.63 14.82 3.78
CA GLU A 58 -8.49 15.12 2.90
C GLU A 58 -7.54 13.91 2.83
N PHE A 59 -7.15 13.39 3.99
CA PHE A 59 -6.24 12.26 4.07
C PHE A 59 -6.79 10.98 3.43
N ARG A 60 -8.08 10.73 3.61
CA ARG A 60 -8.77 9.61 2.98
C ARG A 60 -8.76 9.78 1.46
N ILE A 61 -9.05 10.97 0.96
CA ILE A 61 -9.05 11.28 -0.47
C ILE A 61 -7.65 11.07 -1.07
N GLU A 62 -6.60 11.57 -0.42
CA GLU A 62 -5.21 11.34 -0.85
C GLU A 62 -4.89 9.85 -0.94
N ALA A 63 -5.33 9.04 0.01
CA ALA A 63 -5.15 7.59 -0.02
C ALA A 63 -5.88 6.94 -1.22
N VAL A 64 -7.07 7.42 -1.58
CA VAL A 64 -7.80 6.92 -2.76
C VAL A 64 -7.11 7.34 -4.06
N LEU A 65 -6.66 8.59 -4.17
CA LEU A 65 -5.88 9.07 -5.31
C LEU A 65 -4.59 8.24 -5.50
N ASP A 66 -3.87 7.95 -4.41
CA ASP A 66 -2.68 7.09 -4.46
C ASP A 66 -2.99 5.68 -4.99
N ARG A 67 -4.15 5.10 -4.63
CA ARG A 67 -4.58 3.79 -5.15
C ARG A 67 -4.86 3.84 -6.65
N VAL A 68 -5.59 4.85 -7.12
CA VAL A 68 -5.88 5.04 -8.55
C VAL A 68 -4.57 5.18 -9.33
N ASN A 69 -3.71 6.08 -8.88
CA ASN A 69 -2.43 6.37 -9.51
C ASN A 69 -1.51 5.15 -9.51
N THR A 70 -1.45 4.43 -8.39
CA THR A 70 -0.69 3.18 -8.27
C THR A 70 -1.23 2.12 -9.20
N THR A 71 -2.55 1.93 -9.29
CA THR A 71 -3.15 0.93 -10.19
C THR A 71 -2.88 1.25 -11.66
N GLY A 72 -3.13 2.49 -12.08
CA GLY A 72 -2.87 2.94 -13.45
C GLY A 72 -1.39 2.84 -13.82
N THR A 73 -0.50 3.23 -12.91
CA THR A 73 0.94 3.12 -13.13
C THR A 73 1.39 1.66 -13.15
N VAL A 74 1.00 0.84 -12.17
CA VAL A 74 1.53 -0.52 -11.98
C VAL A 74 0.98 -1.50 -13.01
N PHE A 75 -0.32 -1.47 -13.30
CA PHE A 75 -0.91 -2.48 -14.18
C PHE A 75 -1.04 -1.98 -15.62
N LEU A 76 -1.52 -0.76 -15.80
CA LEU A 76 -1.75 -0.20 -17.15
C LEU A 76 -0.50 0.48 -17.72
N GLY A 77 0.50 0.82 -16.89
CA GLY A 77 1.69 1.53 -17.37
C GLY A 77 1.34 2.90 -17.96
N LEU A 78 0.35 3.59 -17.39
CA LEU A 78 -0.11 4.90 -17.82
C LEU A 78 0.13 5.97 -16.74
N THR A 79 0.44 7.19 -17.17
CA THR A 79 0.65 8.35 -16.30
C THR A 79 -0.64 9.13 -16.06
N ILE A 80 -1.62 8.52 -15.39
CA ILE A 80 -2.94 9.14 -15.16
C ILE A 80 -2.99 10.11 -13.97
N GLY A 81 -1.89 10.29 -13.22
CA GLY A 81 -1.89 11.09 -12.00
C GLY A 81 -2.20 12.57 -12.18
N CYS A 82 -1.81 13.17 -13.32
CA CYS A 82 -2.18 14.55 -13.62
C CYS A 82 -3.68 14.71 -13.91
N VAL A 83 -4.35 13.61 -14.29
CA VAL A 83 -5.76 13.62 -14.68
C VAL A 83 -6.67 14.00 -13.52
N GLN A 84 -6.22 13.82 -12.27
CA GLN A 84 -6.94 14.26 -11.08
C GLN A 84 -7.34 15.75 -11.13
N CYS A 85 -6.55 16.61 -11.78
CA CYS A 85 -6.80 18.06 -11.81
C CYS A 85 -7.36 18.55 -13.15
N HIS A 86 -7.07 17.87 -14.26
CA HIS A 86 -7.41 18.33 -15.61
C HIS A 86 -7.41 17.14 -16.59
N GLU A 87 -8.03 17.26 -17.75
CA GLU A 87 -7.95 16.23 -18.80
C GLU A 87 -6.50 15.89 -19.18
N HIS A 88 -6.25 14.64 -19.54
CA HIS A 88 -4.91 14.24 -19.94
C HIS A 88 -4.46 15.02 -21.18
N LYS A 89 -3.21 15.50 -21.15
CA LYS A 89 -2.74 16.48 -22.15
C LYS A 89 -2.55 15.88 -23.55
N TYR A 90 -2.23 14.59 -23.64
CA TYR A 90 -1.79 13.94 -24.88
C TYR A 90 -2.62 12.71 -25.24
N ASP A 91 -2.74 11.77 -24.30
CA ASP A 91 -3.65 10.63 -24.43
C ASP A 91 -5.12 11.06 -24.22
N PRO A 92 -6.08 10.43 -24.92
CA PRO A 92 -7.50 10.76 -24.84
C PRO A 92 -8.10 10.15 -23.56
N ILE A 93 -7.72 10.70 -22.41
CA ILE A 93 -8.25 10.33 -21.10
C ILE A 93 -8.87 11.57 -20.49
N ALA A 94 -10.19 11.57 -20.37
CA ALA A 94 -10.98 12.65 -19.81
C ALA A 94 -10.80 12.74 -18.29
N HIS A 95 -11.05 13.93 -17.76
CA HIS A 95 -11.02 14.20 -16.32
C HIS A 95 -12.04 13.33 -15.58
N GLU A 96 -13.22 13.15 -16.17
CA GLU A 96 -14.31 12.35 -15.61
C GLU A 96 -13.92 10.87 -15.45
N GLU A 97 -13.32 10.25 -16.46
CA GLU A 97 -12.87 8.84 -16.45
C GLU A 97 -11.89 8.54 -15.30
N TYR A 98 -11.07 9.51 -14.89
CA TYR A 98 -10.22 9.37 -13.71
C TYR A 98 -11.04 9.20 -12.43
N TYR A 99 -12.14 9.94 -12.30
CA TYR A 99 -13.04 9.84 -11.16
C TYR A 99 -13.95 8.61 -11.21
N GLU A 100 -14.22 8.09 -12.41
CA GLU A 100 -14.85 6.78 -12.59
C GLU A 100 -13.94 5.66 -12.07
N LEU A 101 -12.64 5.69 -12.39
CA LEU A 101 -11.66 4.78 -11.78
C LEU A 101 -11.55 5.00 -10.26
N PHE A 102 -11.56 6.25 -9.81
CA PHE A 102 -11.55 6.61 -8.39
C PHE A 102 -12.73 5.99 -7.63
N ALA A 103 -13.91 5.93 -8.25
CA ALA A 103 -15.11 5.42 -7.61
C ALA A 103 -14.99 3.94 -7.18
N PHE A 104 -14.16 3.13 -7.84
CA PHE A 104 -13.86 1.77 -7.39
C PHE A 104 -13.17 1.75 -6.02
N PHE A 105 -12.23 2.66 -5.77
CA PHE A 105 -11.42 2.70 -4.54
C PHE A 105 -12.02 3.60 -3.44
N ASN A 106 -13.04 4.39 -3.76
CA ASN A 106 -13.73 5.28 -2.81
C ASN A 106 -14.64 4.53 -1.82
N ASN A 107 -14.87 3.24 -2.05
CA ASN A 107 -15.89 2.44 -1.35
C ASN A 107 -15.35 1.46 -0.31
N ASP A 108 -14.14 1.71 0.19
CA ASP A 108 -13.49 0.85 1.17
C ASP A 108 -13.38 1.48 2.55
N ASP A 109 -13.41 0.60 3.56
CA ASP A 109 -12.91 0.86 4.90
C ASP A 109 -11.50 0.27 5.03
N GLU A 110 -10.67 0.96 5.81
CA GLU A 110 -9.32 0.54 6.14
C GLU A 110 -9.32 -0.13 7.52
N VAL A 111 -9.06 -1.44 7.56
CA VAL A 111 -9.17 -2.22 8.81
C VAL A 111 -7.94 -3.08 9.07
N ASN A 112 -7.79 -3.53 10.31
CA ASN A 112 -6.81 -4.56 10.66
C ASN A 112 -7.49 -5.93 10.68
N LEU A 113 -6.81 -6.92 10.12
CA LEU A 113 -7.15 -8.32 10.22
C LEU A 113 -6.18 -8.99 11.20
N ASP A 114 -6.73 -9.58 12.26
CA ASP A 114 -5.98 -10.20 13.34
C ASP A 114 -5.79 -11.70 13.10
N PHE A 115 -4.63 -12.23 13.47
CA PHE A 115 -4.24 -13.64 13.37
C PHE A 115 -3.89 -14.21 14.75
N PRO A 116 -4.87 -14.36 15.65
CA PRO A 116 -4.63 -14.96 16.96
C PRO A 116 -4.31 -16.46 16.81
N THR A 117 -3.40 -16.95 17.65
CA THR A 117 -3.29 -18.39 17.93
C THR A 117 -4.54 -18.90 18.65
N ASP A 118 -4.80 -20.21 18.65
CA ASP A 118 -5.95 -20.80 19.36
C ASP A 118 -6.01 -20.39 20.84
N ALA A 119 -4.85 -20.35 21.51
CA ALA A 119 -4.76 -19.90 22.89
C ALA A 119 -5.12 -18.41 23.05
N GLN A 120 -4.64 -17.55 22.16
CA GLN A 120 -4.99 -16.13 22.15
C GLN A 120 -6.47 -15.92 21.84
N ALA A 121 -7.01 -16.61 20.84
CA ALA A 121 -8.41 -16.53 20.45
C ALA A 121 -9.33 -16.93 21.60
N LYS A 122 -9.02 -18.02 22.30
CA LYS A 122 -9.75 -18.44 23.50
C LYS A 122 -9.69 -17.36 24.58
N ARG A 123 -8.51 -16.81 24.87
CA ARG A 123 -8.36 -15.75 25.88
C ARG A 123 -9.11 -14.47 25.52
N ILE A 124 -9.09 -14.08 24.26
CA ILE A 124 -9.85 -12.93 23.73
C ILE A 124 -11.35 -13.19 23.89
N ALA A 125 -11.82 -14.40 23.59
CA ALA A 125 -13.23 -14.77 23.74
C ALA A 125 -13.67 -14.74 25.21
N GLU A 126 -12.85 -15.25 26.14
CA GLU A 126 -13.09 -15.16 27.58
C GLU A 126 -13.24 -13.70 28.03
N ILE A 127 -12.27 -12.85 27.69
CA ILE A 127 -12.28 -11.43 28.06
C ILE A 127 -13.49 -10.71 27.43
N ASN A 128 -13.81 -11.00 26.17
CA ASN A 128 -14.99 -10.42 25.53
C ASN A 128 -16.29 -10.89 26.22
N GLY A 129 -16.32 -12.12 26.74
CA GLY A 129 -17.40 -12.65 27.57
C GLY A 129 -17.53 -11.90 28.90
N GLU A 130 -16.41 -11.52 29.53
CA GLU A 130 -16.40 -10.68 30.74
C GLU A 130 -16.83 -9.22 30.45
N ILE A 131 -16.46 -8.68 29.29
CA ILE A 131 -16.81 -7.31 28.86
C ILE A 131 -18.30 -7.20 28.51
N LYS A 132 -18.89 -8.24 27.91
CA LYS A 132 -20.27 -8.22 27.43
C LYS A 132 -21.31 -7.77 28.48
N PRO A 133 -21.39 -8.36 29.69
CA PRO A 133 -22.35 -7.92 30.70
C PRO A 133 -22.10 -6.48 31.17
N ILE A 134 -20.84 -6.04 31.22
CA ILE A 134 -20.48 -4.66 31.58
C ILE A 134 -21.01 -3.68 30.52
N LYS A 135 -20.92 -4.03 29.24
CA LYS A 135 -21.51 -3.23 28.16
C LYS A 135 -23.04 -3.19 28.24
N GLU A 136 -23.68 -4.33 28.53
CA GLU A 136 -25.13 -4.40 28.70
C GLU A 136 -25.61 -3.56 29.90
N GLU A 137 -24.88 -3.60 31.02
CA GLU A 137 -25.10 -2.72 32.18
C GLU A 137 -24.93 -1.24 31.82
N TRP A 138 -23.87 -0.90 31.07
CA TRP A 138 -23.59 0.46 30.65
C TRP A 138 -24.66 0.98 29.68
N ASP A 139 -25.09 0.18 28.70
CA ASP A 139 -26.14 0.53 27.75
C ASP A 139 -27.49 0.73 28.47
N ALA A 140 -27.82 -0.13 29.44
CA ALA A 140 -29.01 0.03 30.27
C ALA A 140 -28.96 1.31 31.10
N TYR A 141 -27.82 1.60 31.73
CA TYR A 141 -27.60 2.85 32.46
C TYR A 141 -27.74 4.07 31.55
N LEU A 142 -27.14 4.07 30.36
CA LEU A 142 -27.23 5.19 29.43
C LEU A 142 -28.66 5.42 28.95
N LYS A 143 -29.44 4.36 28.76
CA LYS A 143 -30.86 4.47 28.41
C LYS A 143 -31.68 5.16 29.51
N GLU A 144 -31.40 4.87 30.77
CA GLU A 144 -32.06 5.51 31.93
C GLU A 144 -31.54 6.93 32.20
N ALA A 145 -30.23 7.14 32.01
CA ALA A 145 -29.56 8.42 32.24
C ALA A 145 -29.88 9.47 31.17
N HIS A 146 -30.09 9.06 29.92
CA HIS A 146 -30.42 9.95 28.79
C HIS A 146 -31.72 10.74 29.02
N ASP A 147 -32.67 10.18 29.78
CA ASP A 147 -33.98 10.81 30.02
C ASP A 147 -34.03 11.70 31.27
N SER A 148 -33.00 11.68 32.14
CA SER A 148 -33.03 12.42 33.43
C SER A 148 -31.69 13.05 33.81
N HIS A 149 -30.62 12.25 33.89
CA HIS A 149 -29.31 12.68 34.34
C HIS A 149 -28.58 13.52 33.30
N GLN A 150 -28.69 13.19 32.02
CA GLN A 150 -28.09 13.99 30.95
C GLN A 150 -28.77 15.37 30.87
N ILE A 151 -30.11 15.42 30.98
CA ILE A 151 -30.88 16.68 31.00
C ILE A 151 -30.46 17.56 32.18
N GLU A 152 -30.22 16.97 33.35
CA GLU A 152 -29.76 17.72 34.52
C GLU A 152 -28.30 18.19 34.38
N TRP A 153 -27.43 17.34 33.86
CA TRP A 153 -26.03 17.68 33.57
C TRP A 153 -25.90 18.79 32.51
N GLU A 154 -26.72 18.75 31.46
CA GLU A 154 -26.75 19.78 30.41
C GLU A 154 -27.09 21.17 30.99
N LYS A 155 -27.94 21.26 32.03
CA LYS A 155 -28.26 22.53 32.71
C LYS A 155 -27.07 23.12 33.46
N GLY A 156 -26.11 22.30 33.86
CA GLY A 156 -24.92 22.70 34.60
C GLY A 156 -23.73 23.04 33.72
N ILE A 157 -23.78 22.75 32.41
CA ILE A 157 -22.70 23.06 31.48
C ILE A 157 -22.61 24.57 31.23
N THR A 158 -21.39 25.08 31.30
CA THR A 158 -21.06 26.46 30.97
C THR A 158 -20.17 26.55 29.73
N LYS A 159 -20.05 27.75 29.16
CA LYS A 159 -19.09 28.02 28.06
C LYS A 159 -17.64 27.69 28.45
N GLU A 160 -17.31 27.78 29.73
CA GLU A 160 -15.96 27.49 30.22
C GLU A 160 -15.63 26.00 30.16
N ASP A 161 -16.62 25.13 30.35
CA ASP A 161 -16.46 23.67 30.35
C ASP A 161 -16.17 23.12 28.94
N VAL A 162 -16.60 23.84 27.90
CA VAL A 162 -16.45 23.43 26.50
C VAL A 162 -15.39 24.23 25.74
N LYS A 163 -14.75 25.23 26.37
CA LYS A 163 -13.83 26.18 25.69
C LYS A 163 -12.66 25.53 24.95
N THR A 164 -12.24 24.33 25.38
CA THR A 164 -11.11 23.59 24.79
C THR A 164 -11.56 22.63 23.68
N LEU A 165 -12.86 22.50 23.43
CA LEU A 165 -13.41 21.70 22.35
C LEU A 165 -13.40 22.48 21.03
N PHE A 166 -13.54 21.79 19.91
CA PHE A 166 -13.75 22.44 18.61
C PHE A 166 -15.10 23.18 18.56
N LEU A 167 -15.19 24.21 17.71
CA LEU A 167 -16.35 25.11 17.62
C LEU A 167 -17.67 24.37 17.36
N ASP A 168 -17.65 23.39 16.47
CA ASP A 168 -18.78 22.52 16.16
C ASP A 168 -19.32 21.80 17.41
N LYS A 169 -18.42 21.25 18.24
CA LYS A 169 -18.79 20.61 19.50
C LYS A 169 -19.31 21.61 20.52
N GLN A 170 -18.66 22.78 20.62
CA GLN A 170 -19.12 23.85 21.51
C GLN A 170 -20.54 24.28 21.16
N GLU A 171 -20.82 24.51 19.88
CA GLU A 171 -22.13 24.90 19.37
C GLU A 171 -23.15 23.80 19.66
N ALA A 172 -22.87 22.54 19.32
CA ALA A 172 -23.78 21.41 19.58
C ALA A 172 -24.15 21.26 21.07
N ILE A 173 -23.16 21.37 21.96
CA ILE A 173 -23.35 21.18 23.41
C ILE A 173 -24.10 22.36 24.05
N LEU A 174 -23.81 23.60 23.62
CA LEU A 174 -24.43 24.81 24.18
C LEU A 174 -25.82 25.10 23.61
N LYS A 175 -26.17 24.49 22.47
CA LYS A 175 -27.48 24.65 21.82
C LYS A 175 -28.58 23.99 22.66
N PRO A 176 -29.77 24.59 22.80
CA PRO A 176 -30.92 23.96 23.45
C PRO A 176 -31.27 22.63 22.81
N ARG A 177 -31.68 21.64 23.62
CA ARG A 177 -31.92 20.26 23.18
C ARG A 177 -32.99 20.16 22.10
N GLU A 178 -34.00 21.02 22.14
CA GLU A 178 -35.11 21.08 21.17
C GLU A 178 -34.67 21.59 19.79
N GLU A 179 -33.51 22.23 19.69
CA GLU A 179 -32.99 22.82 18.46
C GLU A 179 -31.86 22.00 17.82
N ARG A 180 -31.45 20.89 18.45
CA ARG A 180 -30.36 20.03 17.97
C ARG A 180 -30.83 19.09 16.85
N SER A 181 -30.00 18.97 15.83
CA SER A 181 -30.06 17.90 14.82
C SER A 181 -29.67 16.54 15.44
N PRO A 182 -30.00 15.42 14.78
CA PRO A 182 -29.56 14.09 15.22
C PRO A 182 -28.03 13.95 15.36
N GLU A 183 -27.26 14.63 14.52
CA GLU A 183 -25.79 14.66 14.56
C GLU A 183 -25.27 15.44 15.77
N GLU A 184 -25.84 16.63 16.02
CA GLU A 184 -25.50 17.44 17.21
C GLU A 184 -25.86 16.68 18.49
N GLN A 185 -26.99 15.97 18.54
CA GLN A 185 -27.37 15.17 19.71
C GLN A 185 -26.36 14.05 19.99
N LYS A 186 -25.85 13.36 18.96
CA LYS A 186 -24.78 12.36 19.15
C LYS A 186 -23.52 12.95 19.76
N ILE A 187 -23.12 14.17 19.37
CA ILE A 187 -21.97 14.86 19.95
C ILE A 187 -22.17 15.08 21.46
N VAL A 188 -23.38 15.51 21.85
CA VAL A 188 -23.71 15.73 23.28
C VAL A 188 -23.73 14.41 24.05
N ASP A 189 -24.27 13.33 23.47
CA ASP A 189 -24.30 12.00 24.08
C ASP A 189 -22.89 11.45 24.30
N GLU A 190 -21.99 11.62 23.33
CA GLU A 190 -20.58 11.24 23.46
C GLU A 190 -19.87 12.06 24.53
N TYR A 191 -20.08 13.37 24.55
CA TYR A 191 -19.47 14.25 25.56
C TYR A 191 -19.97 13.94 26.97
N PHE A 192 -21.26 13.62 27.13
CA PHE A 192 -21.83 13.17 28.39
C PHE A 192 -21.13 11.90 28.89
N LYS A 193 -20.99 10.88 28.04
CA LYS A 193 -20.29 9.63 28.38
C LYS A 193 -18.86 9.83 28.85
N GLU A 194 -18.17 10.85 28.35
CA GLU A 194 -16.80 11.18 28.75
C GLU A 194 -16.72 11.84 30.13
N LYS A 195 -17.75 12.59 30.53
CA LYS A 195 -17.75 13.37 31.78
C LYS A 195 -18.46 12.68 32.93
N ASP A 196 -19.51 11.93 32.64
CA ASP A 196 -20.30 11.21 33.64
C ASP A 196 -19.45 10.19 34.42
N GLU A 197 -19.56 10.24 35.75
CA GLU A 197 -18.73 9.46 36.66
C GLU A 197 -18.95 7.95 36.50
N LYS A 198 -20.22 7.53 36.38
CA LYS A 198 -20.57 6.12 36.17
C LYS A 198 -20.11 5.61 34.81
N SER A 199 -20.28 6.41 33.75
CA SER A 199 -19.79 6.08 32.40
C SER A 199 -18.27 5.94 32.37
N ARG A 200 -17.54 6.79 33.10
CA ARG A 200 -16.09 6.65 33.28
C ARG A 200 -15.71 5.38 34.04
N GLU A 201 -16.49 4.96 35.03
CA GLU A 201 -16.27 3.70 35.75
C GLU A 201 -16.47 2.49 34.83
N PHE A 202 -17.56 2.45 34.05
CA PHE A 202 -17.79 1.40 33.06
C PHE A 202 -16.67 1.34 32.03
N LYS A 203 -16.28 2.49 31.46
CA LYS A 203 -15.16 2.60 30.51
C LYS A 203 -13.87 2.09 31.12
N LYS A 204 -13.54 2.48 32.35
CA LYS A 204 -12.34 2.01 33.07
C LYS A 204 -12.33 0.48 33.23
N ARG A 205 -13.45 -0.13 33.66
CA ARG A 205 -13.58 -1.59 33.80
C ARG A 205 -13.36 -2.30 32.46
N ILE A 206 -13.92 -1.76 31.38
CA ILE A 206 -13.76 -2.30 30.02
C ILE A 206 -12.31 -2.16 29.54
N ASP A 207 -11.67 -1.01 29.77
CA ASP A 207 -10.29 -0.75 29.37
C ASP A 207 -9.30 -1.62 30.16
N GLU A 208 -9.54 -1.82 31.47
CA GLU A 208 -8.79 -2.78 32.30
C GLU A 208 -8.88 -4.20 31.76
N LEU A 209 -10.06 -4.64 31.30
CA LEU A 209 -10.22 -5.95 30.66
C LEU A 209 -9.56 -6.01 29.29
N ASN A 210 -9.70 -4.96 28.46
CA ASN A 210 -9.06 -4.89 27.16
C ASN A 210 -7.53 -4.92 27.27
N SER A 211 -6.93 -4.27 28.28
CA SER A 211 -5.49 -4.30 28.52
C SER A 211 -4.94 -5.70 28.85
N LYS A 212 -5.81 -6.64 29.24
CA LYS A 212 -5.46 -8.05 29.49
C LYS A 212 -5.53 -8.91 28.23
N LYS A 213 -5.99 -8.37 27.09
CA LYS A 213 -6.00 -9.10 25.83
C LYS A 213 -4.55 -9.31 25.37
N PRO A 214 -4.21 -10.51 24.88
CA PRO A 214 -2.88 -10.74 24.34
C PRO A 214 -2.68 -9.93 23.07
N ASP A 215 -1.46 -9.47 22.84
CA ASP A 215 -1.07 -8.89 21.56
C ASP A 215 -1.18 -9.94 20.45
N VAL A 216 -1.87 -9.58 19.38
CA VAL A 216 -2.08 -10.44 18.21
C VAL A 216 -1.33 -9.90 17.01
N VAL A 217 -0.80 -10.81 16.19
CA VAL A 217 -0.23 -10.42 14.91
C VAL A 217 -1.38 -9.95 14.03
N SER A 218 -1.27 -8.74 13.49
CA SER A 218 -2.28 -8.18 12.60
C SER A 218 -1.69 -7.70 11.29
N THR A 219 -2.55 -7.43 10.32
CA THR A 219 -2.17 -6.80 9.05
C THR A 219 -3.27 -5.84 8.61
N MET A 220 -2.89 -4.73 8.01
CA MET A 220 -3.84 -3.83 7.39
C MET A 220 -4.40 -4.47 6.12
N VAL A 221 -5.72 -4.43 5.96
CA VAL A 221 -6.46 -4.89 4.77
C VAL A 221 -7.52 -3.86 4.37
N LEU A 222 -7.99 -3.95 3.13
CA LEU A 222 -9.21 -3.25 2.72
C LEU A 222 -10.43 -4.11 3.03
N ARG A 223 -11.54 -3.43 3.25
CA ARG A 223 -12.86 -4.05 3.38
C ARG A 223 -13.89 -3.19 2.68
N GLN A 224 -14.56 -3.76 1.70
CA GLN A 224 -15.67 -3.09 1.02
C GLN A 224 -16.75 -2.63 2.02
N ARG A 225 -17.25 -1.42 1.82
CA ARG A 225 -18.38 -0.88 2.59
C ARG A 225 -19.69 -1.53 2.18
N LYS A 226 -20.60 -1.63 3.16
CA LYS A 226 -22.00 -2.02 2.91
C LYS A 226 -22.77 -0.94 2.17
N GLU A 227 -22.51 0.33 2.52
CA GLU A 227 -23.11 1.50 1.91
C GLU A 227 -22.03 2.24 1.12
N PRO A 228 -22.11 2.22 -0.23
CA PRO A 228 -21.20 2.95 -1.10
C PRO A 228 -21.26 4.46 -0.84
N ARG A 229 -20.11 5.12 -0.95
CA ARG A 229 -19.99 6.56 -0.99
C ARG A 229 -20.37 7.05 -2.39
N VAL A 230 -20.94 8.25 -2.44
CA VAL A 230 -21.08 8.99 -3.69
C VAL A 230 -19.69 9.50 -4.09
N THR A 231 -19.30 9.26 -5.33
CA THR A 231 -18.09 9.82 -5.93
C THR A 231 -18.49 10.99 -6.80
N ASN A 232 -17.79 12.11 -6.65
CA ASN A 232 -17.94 13.29 -7.49
C ASN A 232 -16.61 13.58 -8.17
N VAL A 233 -16.65 14.19 -9.35
CA VAL A 233 -15.48 14.81 -9.96
C VAL A 233 -15.02 15.95 -9.07
N PHE A 234 -13.72 16.04 -8.74
CA PHE A 234 -13.19 17.21 -8.02
C PHE A 234 -12.72 18.27 -8.99
N ILE A 235 -13.28 19.47 -8.87
CA ILE A 235 -12.95 20.58 -9.76
C ILE A 235 -11.51 21.00 -9.50
N GLN A 236 -10.66 20.85 -10.51
CA GLN A 236 -9.21 21.10 -10.40
C GLN A 236 -8.50 20.23 -9.35
N GLY A 237 -9.07 19.08 -8.99
CA GLY A 237 -8.54 18.17 -7.97
C GLY A 237 -8.81 18.59 -6.53
N ASP A 238 -9.55 19.68 -6.30
CA ASP A 238 -9.91 20.16 -4.96
C ASP A 238 -11.10 19.35 -4.39
N PHE A 239 -10.83 18.49 -3.41
CA PHE A 239 -11.83 17.59 -2.81
C PHE A 239 -13.00 18.33 -2.14
N THR A 240 -12.83 19.61 -1.79
CA THR A 240 -13.90 20.45 -1.22
C THR A 240 -14.85 20.97 -2.30
N ARG A 241 -14.42 20.97 -3.56
CA ARG A 241 -15.18 21.46 -4.73
C ARG A 241 -15.67 20.30 -5.57
N LYS A 242 -16.84 19.78 -5.18
CA LYS A 242 -17.50 18.65 -5.84
C LYS A 242 -18.25 19.10 -7.09
N GLY A 243 -17.95 18.48 -8.22
CA GLY A 243 -18.69 18.55 -9.48
C GLY A 243 -19.74 17.44 -9.59
N GLU A 244 -20.00 17.00 -10.82
CA GLU A 244 -20.99 15.96 -11.11
C GLU A 244 -20.64 14.63 -10.45
N ALA A 245 -21.67 13.85 -10.13
CA ALA A 245 -21.51 12.52 -9.54
C ALA A 245 -21.23 11.51 -10.65
N VAL A 246 -20.26 10.63 -10.42
CA VAL A 246 -19.84 9.60 -11.38
C VAL A 246 -20.06 8.21 -10.84
N GLN A 247 -20.19 7.24 -11.73
CA GLN A 247 -20.25 5.82 -11.39
C GLN A 247 -18.88 5.15 -11.63
N PRO A 248 -18.61 3.98 -11.04
CA PRO A 248 -17.41 3.23 -11.36
C PRO A 248 -17.35 2.86 -12.85
N GLY A 249 -16.21 3.15 -13.48
CA GLY A 249 -15.96 3.01 -14.92
C GLY A 249 -14.47 2.90 -15.22
N VAL A 250 -14.15 2.40 -16.42
CA VAL A 250 -12.78 2.16 -16.90
C VAL A 250 -12.42 3.20 -17.97
N LEU A 251 -11.18 3.20 -18.44
CA LEU A 251 -10.74 4.16 -19.46
C LEU A 251 -11.25 3.74 -20.85
N ASP A 252 -11.98 4.63 -21.52
CA ASP A 252 -12.59 4.42 -22.85
C ASP A 252 -11.56 4.18 -23.96
N VAL A 253 -10.33 4.66 -23.76
CA VAL A 253 -9.22 4.42 -24.71
C VAL A 253 -8.75 2.96 -24.73
N LEU A 254 -9.15 2.15 -23.74
CA LEU A 254 -8.80 0.73 -23.61
C LEU A 254 -9.98 -0.16 -24.03
N ASN A 255 -9.97 -1.43 -23.63
CA ASN A 255 -11.08 -2.34 -23.90
C ASN A 255 -12.27 -2.03 -22.98
N ASP A 256 -13.48 -2.29 -23.47
CA ASP A 256 -14.70 -2.17 -22.66
C ASP A 256 -14.67 -3.15 -21.47
N MET A 257 -15.27 -2.75 -20.36
CA MET A 257 -15.59 -3.64 -19.24
C MET A 257 -16.96 -4.29 -19.47
N GLU A 258 -17.10 -5.57 -19.12
CA GLU A 258 -18.41 -6.23 -19.15
C GLU A 258 -19.46 -5.44 -18.34
N PRO A 259 -20.68 -5.22 -18.86
CA PRO A 259 -21.71 -4.47 -18.15
C PRO A 259 -22.13 -5.16 -16.85
N VAL A 260 -21.91 -4.48 -15.72
CA VAL A 260 -22.36 -4.91 -14.39
C VAL A 260 -23.21 -3.79 -13.78
N GLU A 261 -24.35 -4.14 -13.17
CA GLU A 261 -25.28 -3.13 -12.60
C GLU A 261 -24.61 -2.27 -11.52
N LYS A 262 -23.76 -2.88 -10.68
CA LYS A 262 -23.03 -2.22 -9.60
C LYS A 262 -21.57 -2.69 -9.61
N PRO A 263 -20.72 -2.11 -10.47
CA PRO A 263 -19.34 -2.54 -10.60
C PRO A 263 -18.57 -2.33 -9.28
N THR A 264 -17.70 -3.28 -8.97
CA THR A 264 -16.89 -3.33 -7.76
C THR A 264 -15.41 -3.40 -8.11
N ARG A 265 -14.53 -3.28 -7.11
CA ARG A 265 -13.08 -3.48 -7.32
C ARG A 265 -12.75 -4.85 -7.91
N LEU A 266 -13.59 -5.87 -7.68
CA LEU A 266 -13.40 -7.19 -8.28
C LEU A 266 -13.61 -7.17 -9.81
N ASP A 267 -14.56 -6.37 -10.28
CA ASP A 267 -14.84 -6.22 -11.71
C ASP A 267 -13.71 -5.45 -12.40
N LEU A 268 -13.24 -4.35 -11.77
CA LEU A 268 -12.02 -3.66 -12.21
C LEU A 268 -10.81 -4.60 -12.24
N ALA A 269 -10.63 -5.41 -11.21
CA ALA A 269 -9.48 -6.32 -11.12
C ALA A 269 -9.50 -7.40 -12.20
N LYS A 270 -10.68 -7.91 -12.56
CA LYS A 270 -10.86 -8.84 -13.69
C LYS A 270 -10.58 -8.14 -15.02
N TRP A 271 -11.10 -6.93 -15.21
CA TRP A 271 -10.87 -6.13 -16.42
C TRP A 271 -9.37 -5.81 -16.63
N ILE A 272 -8.63 -5.52 -15.54
CA ILE A 272 -7.19 -5.28 -15.61
C ILE A 272 -6.44 -6.49 -16.18
N VAL A 273 -6.84 -7.71 -15.81
CA VAL A 273 -6.15 -8.94 -16.25
C VAL A 273 -6.89 -9.66 -17.38
N ASP A 274 -7.86 -8.97 -17.99
CA ASP A 274 -8.58 -9.46 -19.14
C ASP A 274 -7.60 -9.67 -20.31
N PRO A 275 -7.63 -10.81 -21.03
CA PRO A 275 -6.82 -11.02 -22.22
C PRO A 275 -6.99 -9.95 -23.30
N ASP A 276 -8.15 -9.29 -23.37
CA ASP A 276 -8.42 -8.20 -24.31
C ASP A 276 -7.84 -6.86 -23.82
N ASN A 277 -7.38 -6.77 -22.57
CA ASN A 277 -6.66 -5.59 -22.07
C ASN A 277 -5.29 -5.47 -22.77
N PRO A 278 -5.06 -4.42 -23.58
CA PRO A 278 -3.87 -4.36 -24.42
C PRO A 278 -2.58 -4.02 -23.66
N LEU A 279 -2.66 -3.63 -22.38
CA LEU A 279 -1.53 -3.06 -21.65
C LEU A 279 -0.97 -4.02 -20.59
N THR A 280 -1.82 -4.64 -19.77
CA THR A 280 -1.36 -5.32 -18.55
C THR A 280 -0.27 -6.37 -18.79
N ALA A 281 -0.45 -7.24 -19.79
CA ALA A 281 0.54 -8.25 -20.14
C ALA A 281 1.83 -7.59 -20.68
N ARG A 282 1.73 -6.65 -21.62
CA ARG A 282 2.88 -5.93 -22.20
C ARG A 282 3.70 -5.18 -21.15
N VAL A 283 3.04 -4.43 -20.28
CA VAL A 283 3.65 -3.68 -19.18
C VAL A 283 4.38 -4.64 -18.23
N THR A 284 3.73 -5.73 -17.86
CA THR A 284 4.29 -6.71 -16.92
C THR A 284 5.53 -7.41 -17.51
N VAL A 285 5.47 -7.91 -18.75
CA VAL A 285 6.63 -8.57 -19.38
C VAL A 285 7.76 -7.58 -19.68
N ASN A 286 7.44 -6.32 -20.02
CA ASN A 286 8.43 -5.27 -20.20
C ASN A 286 9.21 -5.01 -18.90
N ARG A 287 8.55 -5.07 -17.75
CA ARG A 287 9.20 -4.92 -16.44
C ARG A 287 10.03 -6.12 -16.06
N PHE A 288 9.58 -7.34 -16.36
CA PHE A 288 10.43 -8.53 -16.20
C PHE A 288 11.67 -8.42 -17.08
N TRP A 289 11.51 -8.03 -18.34
CA TRP A 289 12.61 -7.76 -19.27
C TRP A 289 13.59 -6.72 -18.69
N GLN A 290 13.07 -5.60 -18.20
CA GLN A 290 13.88 -4.55 -17.56
C GLN A 290 14.69 -5.09 -16.38
N ARG A 291 14.18 -6.05 -15.59
CA ARG A 291 14.95 -6.64 -14.48
C ARG A 291 16.15 -7.44 -14.96
N PHE A 292 16.04 -8.12 -16.10
CA PHE A 292 17.12 -8.93 -16.68
C PHE A 292 18.12 -8.11 -17.50
N PHE A 293 17.64 -7.13 -18.28
CA PHE A 293 18.47 -6.35 -19.20
C PHE A 293 18.79 -4.94 -18.70
N GLY A 294 18.17 -4.47 -17.62
CA GLY A 294 18.37 -3.14 -17.04
C GLY A 294 17.59 -2.00 -17.71
N LYS A 295 17.01 -2.25 -18.88
CA LYS A 295 16.14 -1.36 -19.65
C LYS A 295 15.02 -2.20 -20.25
N GLY A 296 13.79 -1.72 -20.24
CA GLY A 296 12.66 -2.37 -20.90
C GLY A 296 12.79 -2.34 -22.43
N ILE A 297 11.98 -3.15 -23.12
CA ILE A 297 11.75 -3.02 -24.57
C ILE A 297 11.11 -1.66 -24.86
N VAL A 298 10.17 -1.24 -24.00
CA VAL A 298 9.71 0.15 -23.84
C VAL A 298 10.54 0.77 -22.71
N GLU A 299 11.30 1.83 -23.02
CA GLU A 299 12.20 2.46 -22.04
C GLU A 299 11.47 3.18 -20.91
N THR A 300 10.35 3.83 -21.24
CA THR A 300 9.45 4.52 -20.31
C THR A 300 8.49 3.52 -19.70
N GLU A 301 8.96 2.72 -18.72
CA GLU A 301 8.20 1.56 -18.24
C GLU A 301 6.92 1.89 -17.44
N ASN A 302 6.70 3.17 -17.16
CA ASN A 302 5.53 3.75 -16.51
C ASN A 302 4.64 4.55 -17.48
N ASP A 303 5.01 4.65 -18.76
CA ASP A 303 4.25 5.36 -19.80
C ASP A 303 4.31 4.60 -21.12
N PHE A 304 3.24 3.85 -21.39
CA PHE A 304 2.94 3.16 -22.64
C PHE A 304 2.00 3.99 -23.54
N GLY A 305 1.64 5.20 -23.12
CA GLY A 305 0.84 6.14 -23.89
C GLY A 305 1.66 6.85 -24.97
N SER A 306 1.07 7.90 -25.54
CA SER A 306 1.62 8.67 -26.66
C SER A 306 2.91 9.43 -26.34
N GLN A 307 3.21 9.66 -25.06
CA GLN A 307 4.47 10.27 -24.61
C GLN A 307 5.55 9.24 -24.26
N GLY A 308 5.18 7.96 -24.22
CA GLY A 308 6.11 6.86 -24.05
C GLY A 308 7.08 6.71 -25.21
N THR A 309 8.22 6.08 -24.95
CA THR A 309 9.14 5.67 -26.01
C THR A 309 8.58 4.44 -26.73
N PRO A 310 8.53 4.43 -28.07
CA PRO A 310 8.12 3.24 -28.81
C PRO A 310 8.97 2.02 -28.42
N PRO A 311 8.39 0.80 -28.43
CA PRO A 311 9.15 -0.41 -28.16
C PRO A 311 10.27 -0.58 -29.20
N THR A 312 11.48 -0.93 -28.75
CA THR A 312 12.59 -1.22 -29.67
C THR A 312 12.31 -2.45 -30.54
N HIS A 313 11.55 -3.41 -30.00
CA HIS A 313 11.17 -4.66 -30.65
C HIS A 313 9.67 -4.93 -30.42
N PRO A 314 8.76 -4.28 -31.17
CA PRO A 314 7.31 -4.39 -30.97
C PRO A 314 6.80 -5.83 -31.07
N GLU A 315 7.19 -6.56 -32.12
CA GLU A 315 6.76 -7.94 -32.33
C GLU A 315 7.21 -8.88 -31.20
N LEU A 316 8.40 -8.65 -30.63
CA LEU A 316 8.89 -9.42 -29.48
C LEU A 316 8.07 -9.13 -28.22
N LEU A 317 7.73 -7.86 -27.98
CA LEU A 317 6.92 -7.47 -26.84
C LEU A 317 5.53 -8.10 -26.91
N ASP A 318 4.89 -8.03 -28.09
CA ASP A 318 3.59 -8.65 -28.33
C ASP A 318 3.65 -10.16 -28.15
N TRP A 319 4.66 -10.81 -28.73
CA TRP A 319 4.83 -12.25 -28.58
C TRP A 319 5.04 -12.68 -27.12
N LEU A 320 5.87 -11.96 -26.36
CA LEU A 320 6.07 -12.24 -24.93
C LEU A 320 4.81 -12.01 -24.11
N ALA A 321 4.00 -11.01 -24.45
CA ALA A 321 2.73 -10.73 -23.78
C ALA A 321 1.72 -11.86 -24.03
N VAL A 322 1.58 -12.30 -25.28
CA VAL A 322 0.70 -13.44 -25.64
C VAL A 322 1.17 -14.72 -24.96
N GLU A 323 2.46 -15.05 -25.04
CA GLU A 323 3.03 -16.22 -24.37
C GLU A 323 2.80 -16.18 -22.85
N PHE A 324 2.86 -14.99 -22.24
CA PHE A 324 2.59 -14.86 -20.81
C PHE A 324 1.15 -15.20 -20.45
N ILE A 325 0.18 -14.77 -21.25
CA ILE A 325 -1.25 -15.06 -21.07
C ILE A 325 -1.52 -16.56 -21.34
N GLU A 326 -1.11 -17.06 -22.51
CA GLU A 326 -1.39 -18.43 -22.96
C GLU A 326 -0.75 -19.50 -22.07
N ASN A 327 0.38 -19.17 -21.43
CA ASN A 327 1.05 -20.03 -20.46
C ASN A 327 0.48 -19.87 -19.03
N GLY A 328 -0.78 -19.46 -18.93
CA GLY A 328 -1.55 -19.34 -17.70
C GLY A 328 -1.00 -18.31 -16.73
N TRP A 329 -0.53 -17.16 -17.24
CA TRP A 329 0.02 -16.07 -16.44
C TRP A 329 1.18 -16.47 -15.52
N SER A 330 1.92 -17.52 -15.90
CA SER A 330 2.99 -18.10 -15.08
C SER A 330 4.24 -17.22 -15.06
N MET A 331 4.41 -16.46 -13.97
CA MET A 331 5.55 -15.55 -13.80
C MET A 331 6.91 -16.25 -13.89
N LYS A 332 7.06 -17.45 -13.31
CA LYS A 332 8.33 -18.20 -13.41
C LYS A 332 8.56 -18.75 -14.82
N SER A 333 7.51 -19.10 -15.57
CA SER A 333 7.66 -19.59 -16.94
C SER A 333 8.24 -18.50 -17.85
N ILE A 334 7.61 -17.32 -17.87
CA ILE A 334 8.07 -16.20 -18.71
C ILE A 334 9.46 -15.72 -18.31
N GLN A 335 9.76 -15.65 -17.01
CA GLN A 335 11.11 -15.29 -16.54
C GLN A 335 12.16 -16.34 -16.89
N ARG A 336 11.82 -17.64 -16.82
CA ARG A 336 12.71 -18.72 -17.27
C ARG A 336 12.96 -18.62 -18.75
N LEU A 337 11.92 -18.41 -19.56
CA LEU A 337 12.02 -18.24 -21.00
C LEU A 337 13.02 -17.12 -21.35
N ILE A 338 12.87 -15.94 -20.75
CA ILE A 338 13.78 -14.81 -20.91
C ILE A 338 15.21 -15.20 -20.49
N ALA A 339 15.40 -15.74 -19.29
CA ALA A 339 16.72 -16.08 -18.74
C ALA A 339 17.43 -17.22 -19.50
N THR A 340 16.69 -18.07 -20.21
CA THR A 340 17.27 -19.16 -21.03
C THR A 340 17.40 -18.82 -22.51
N SER A 341 16.96 -17.64 -22.93
CA SER A 341 17.06 -17.19 -24.32
C SER A 341 18.51 -17.11 -24.80
N ALA A 342 18.72 -17.19 -26.12
CA ALA A 342 20.04 -16.94 -26.71
C ALA A 342 20.50 -15.50 -26.38
N THR A 343 19.59 -14.54 -26.48
CA THR A 343 19.83 -13.11 -26.20
C THR A 343 20.35 -12.87 -24.78
N TYR A 344 19.73 -13.46 -23.76
CA TYR A 344 20.16 -13.29 -22.36
C TYR A 344 21.51 -13.95 -22.09
N ARG A 345 21.81 -15.08 -22.75
CA ARG A 345 23.05 -15.86 -22.57
C ARG A 345 24.25 -15.32 -23.35
N GLN A 346 24.09 -14.23 -24.11
CA GLN A 346 25.21 -13.57 -24.78
C GLN A 346 26.26 -13.08 -23.78
N SER A 347 27.50 -12.95 -24.24
CA SER A 347 28.57 -12.32 -23.46
C SER A 347 28.22 -10.85 -23.18
N SER A 348 28.65 -10.34 -22.03
CA SER A 348 28.58 -8.91 -21.70
C SER A 348 29.82 -8.12 -22.10
N ASN A 349 30.75 -8.76 -22.82
CA ASN A 349 31.93 -8.08 -23.35
C ASN A 349 31.52 -7.07 -24.41
N THR A 350 32.17 -5.91 -24.37
CA THR A 350 31.98 -4.86 -25.38
C THR A 350 32.41 -5.38 -26.75
N ARG A 351 31.57 -5.10 -27.75
CA ARG A 351 31.83 -5.40 -29.15
C ARG A 351 32.23 -4.10 -29.84
N GLU A 352 33.52 -3.95 -30.14
CA GLU A 352 34.08 -2.70 -30.67
C GLU A 352 33.42 -2.29 -31.99
N GLU A 353 33.08 -3.27 -32.83
CA GLU A 353 32.43 -3.04 -34.13
C GLU A 353 31.01 -2.48 -34.03
N LEU A 354 30.37 -2.54 -32.84
CA LEU A 354 29.01 -2.05 -32.61
C LEU A 354 28.94 -0.76 -31.78
N LYS A 355 30.09 -0.23 -31.32
CA LYS A 355 30.08 0.97 -30.45
C LYS A 355 29.43 2.18 -31.11
N GLU A 356 29.64 2.38 -32.41
CA GLU A 356 29.08 3.51 -33.15
C GLU A 356 27.67 3.21 -33.69
N ILE A 357 27.37 1.93 -33.97
CA ILE A 357 26.10 1.49 -34.55
C ILE A 357 24.99 1.42 -33.48
N ASP A 358 25.30 0.82 -32.35
CA ASP A 358 24.37 0.62 -31.23
C ASP A 358 25.08 0.90 -29.88
N PRO A 359 25.42 2.17 -29.61
CA PRO A 359 26.11 2.57 -28.39
C PRO A 359 25.31 2.22 -27.12
N LYS A 360 23.98 2.26 -27.22
CA LYS A 360 23.05 2.02 -26.10
C LYS A 360 22.68 0.54 -25.92
N ASN A 361 23.15 -0.34 -26.81
CA ASN A 361 22.80 -1.77 -26.82
C ASN A 361 21.27 -2.01 -26.95
N GLU A 362 20.58 -1.16 -27.71
CA GLU A 362 19.14 -1.26 -27.98
C GLU A 362 18.79 -2.45 -28.87
N LEU A 363 19.70 -2.88 -29.74
CA LEU A 363 19.57 -4.07 -30.59
C LEU A 363 19.98 -5.36 -29.85
N LEU A 364 20.33 -5.27 -28.56
CA LEU A 364 20.61 -6.41 -27.69
C LEU A 364 21.74 -7.31 -28.22
N ALA A 365 22.78 -6.72 -28.83
CA ALA A 365 23.88 -7.46 -29.44
C ALA A 365 24.90 -8.04 -28.43
N ARG A 366 24.70 -7.76 -27.14
CA ARG A 366 25.43 -8.29 -25.98
C ARG A 366 24.53 -8.25 -24.73
N GLN A 367 24.92 -8.95 -23.67
CA GLN A 367 24.27 -8.82 -22.37
C GLN A 367 24.72 -7.53 -21.64
N ASN A 368 23.82 -6.91 -20.88
CA ASN A 368 24.10 -5.72 -20.09
C ASN A 368 24.74 -6.06 -18.74
N ARG A 369 25.74 -5.27 -18.33
CA ARG A 369 26.28 -5.30 -16.97
C ARG A 369 25.45 -4.36 -16.10
N ILE A 370 24.68 -4.93 -15.19
CA ILE A 370 23.80 -4.17 -14.30
C ILE A 370 24.33 -4.22 -12.87
N ARG A 371 24.24 -3.08 -12.17
CA ARG A 371 24.50 -3.04 -10.74
C ARG A 371 23.36 -3.72 -9.99
N LEU A 372 23.70 -4.45 -8.93
CA LEU A 372 22.74 -5.08 -8.03
C LEU A 372 22.01 -4.03 -7.19
N ASP A 373 20.76 -4.32 -6.85
CA ASP A 373 19.94 -3.50 -5.95
C ASP A 373 20.47 -3.58 -4.51
N ALA A 374 20.20 -2.57 -3.67
CA ALA A 374 20.69 -2.47 -2.29
C ALA A 374 20.54 -3.76 -1.47
N GLU A 375 19.33 -4.33 -1.43
CA GLU A 375 19.02 -5.55 -0.69
C GLU A 375 19.82 -6.74 -1.22
N VAL A 376 20.04 -6.80 -2.55
CA VAL A 376 20.80 -7.87 -3.20
C VAL A 376 22.30 -7.73 -2.94
N ILE A 377 22.83 -6.51 -2.87
CA ILE A 377 24.23 -6.25 -2.48
C ILE A 377 24.47 -6.78 -1.07
N ARG A 378 23.60 -6.44 -0.12
CA ARG A 378 23.67 -6.97 1.25
C ARG A 378 23.57 -8.49 1.27
N ASP A 379 22.55 -9.06 0.63
CA ASP A 379 22.35 -10.52 0.60
C ASP A 379 23.56 -11.25 -0.02
N SER A 380 24.18 -10.66 -1.04
CA SER A 380 25.38 -11.21 -1.68
C SER A 380 26.60 -11.16 -0.77
N ALA A 381 26.80 -10.06 -0.04
CA ALA A 381 27.88 -9.95 0.94
C ALA A 381 27.71 -10.97 2.08
N LEU A 382 26.51 -11.07 2.65
CA LEU A 382 26.18 -12.07 3.67
C LEU A 382 26.40 -13.51 3.18
N ALA A 383 26.05 -13.78 1.92
CA ALA A 383 26.25 -15.09 1.31
C ALA A 383 27.73 -15.40 1.08
N ALA A 384 28.50 -14.43 0.58
CA ALA A 384 29.95 -14.57 0.36
C ALA A 384 30.71 -14.80 1.68
N ALA A 385 30.28 -14.13 2.75
CA ALA A 385 30.81 -14.30 4.10
C ALA A 385 30.36 -15.60 4.80
N GLY A 386 29.41 -16.35 4.22
CA GLY A 386 28.90 -17.59 4.80
C GLY A 386 27.98 -17.42 6.01
N VAL A 387 27.52 -16.20 6.32
CA VAL A 387 26.70 -15.88 7.50
C VAL A 387 25.21 -15.64 7.18
N LEU A 388 24.82 -15.70 5.90
CA LEU A 388 23.45 -15.43 5.47
C LEU A 388 22.41 -16.33 6.16
N ASN A 389 21.53 -15.72 6.95
CA ASN A 389 20.37 -16.38 7.53
C ASN A 389 19.19 -16.38 6.53
N ARG A 390 18.86 -17.59 6.04
CA ARG A 390 17.79 -17.81 5.04
C ARG A 390 16.40 -18.03 5.65
N LYS A 391 16.22 -17.85 6.96
CA LYS A 391 14.91 -17.97 7.64
C LYS A 391 13.86 -17.11 6.94
N LEU A 392 12.80 -17.75 6.47
CA LEU A 392 11.64 -17.08 5.88
C LEU A 392 10.63 -16.68 6.96
N LYS A 393 9.83 -15.64 6.66
CA LYS A 393 8.72 -15.15 7.48
C LYS A 393 9.14 -14.56 8.83
N GLY A 394 8.19 -14.10 9.63
CA GLY A 394 8.43 -13.56 10.97
C GLY A 394 8.70 -12.04 10.97
N PRO A 395 9.06 -11.44 12.11
CA PRO A 395 9.21 -9.99 12.19
C PRO A 395 10.33 -9.46 11.30
N SER A 396 10.28 -8.17 11.01
CA SER A 396 11.42 -7.45 10.45
C SER A 396 12.56 -7.38 11.47
N VAL A 397 13.77 -7.18 10.97
CA VAL A 397 15.00 -7.10 11.75
C VAL A 397 15.67 -5.73 11.63
N PHE A 398 16.47 -5.41 12.62
CA PHE A 398 17.16 -4.14 12.82
C PHE A 398 18.67 -4.40 12.70
N PRO A 399 19.22 -4.50 11.48
CA PRO A 399 20.68 -4.60 11.31
C PRO A 399 21.37 -3.35 11.87
N PRO A 400 22.70 -3.38 12.09
CA PRO A 400 23.44 -2.24 12.63
C PRO A 400 23.21 -0.97 11.82
N LEU A 401 22.92 0.12 12.52
CA LEU A 401 22.75 1.45 11.95
C LEU A 401 23.76 2.39 12.63
N PRO A 402 24.44 3.27 11.88
CA PRO A 402 25.35 4.24 12.47
C PRO A 402 24.66 5.16 13.48
N ASP A 403 25.41 5.56 14.51
CA ASP A 403 24.93 6.48 15.54
C ASP A 403 24.45 7.82 14.94
N GLY A 404 23.40 8.40 15.51
CA GLY A 404 22.86 9.70 15.11
C GLY A 404 21.93 9.69 13.89
N VAL A 405 21.83 8.58 13.13
CA VAL A 405 20.91 8.51 11.98
C VAL A 405 19.45 8.66 12.40
N MET A 406 19.09 8.12 13.56
CA MET A 406 17.72 8.20 14.08
C MET A 406 17.37 9.55 14.73
N ASP A 407 18.34 10.42 14.94
CA ASP A 407 18.14 11.73 15.57
C ASP A 407 17.67 12.79 14.56
N LEU A 408 17.63 12.47 13.26
CA LEU A 408 17.26 13.37 12.17
C LEU A 408 15.73 13.59 12.05
N GLY A 409 14.91 12.82 12.78
CA GLY A 409 13.45 12.90 12.75
C GLY A 409 12.85 13.84 13.80
N GLN A 410 11.62 14.30 13.58
CA GLN A 410 10.88 15.15 14.53
C GLN A 410 10.62 14.48 15.90
N LYS A 411 10.56 13.14 15.93
CA LYS A 411 10.52 12.33 17.16
C LYS A 411 11.78 11.48 17.21
N LYS A 412 12.45 11.47 18.36
CA LYS A 412 13.52 10.52 18.64
C LYS A 412 12.96 9.10 18.55
N ARG A 413 13.64 8.25 17.79
CA ARG A 413 13.26 6.85 17.57
C ARG A 413 14.42 5.97 17.98
N ASP A 414 14.15 4.92 18.75
CA ASP A 414 15.18 3.98 19.15
C ASP A 414 15.42 2.96 18.02
N TRP A 415 16.69 2.70 17.71
CA TRP A 415 17.12 1.62 16.83
C TRP A 415 17.88 0.58 17.64
N ASN A 416 17.15 -0.41 18.14
CA ASN A 416 17.75 -1.50 18.90
C ASN A 416 18.23 -2.58 17.92
N ALA A 417 19.53 -2.53 17.59
CA ALA A 417 20.09 -3.46 16.62
C ALA A 417 19.96 -4.92 17.11
N ASP A 418 19.46 -5.79 16.22
CA ASP A 418 19.32 -7.21 16.50
C ASP A 418 20.68 -7.89 16.70
N THR A 419 20.68 -8.89 17.57
CA THR A 419 21.85 -9.72 17.87
C THR A 419 21.70 -11.13 17.30
N GLY A 420 22.81 -11.88 17.23
CA GLY A 420 22.81 -13.27 16.76
C GLY A 420 22.40 -13.42 15.29
N ALA A 421 21.68 -14.50 14.98
CA ALA A 421 21.36 -14.87 13.60
C ALA A 421 20.39 -13.90 12.90
N ASP A 422 19.57 -13.16 13.64
CA ASP A 422 18.58 -12.24 13.06
C ASP A 422 19.24 -11.00 12.42
N ARG A 423 20.42 -10.60 12.91
CA ARG A 423 21.27 -9.56 12.31
C ARG A 423 21.69 -9.83 10.85
N TYR A 424 21.80 -11.11 10.50
CA TYR A 424 22.28 -11.60 9.21
C TYR A 424 21.15 -12.08 8.29
N ARG A 425 19.89 -11.68 8.57
CA ARG A 425 18.78 -11.97 7.65
C ARG A 425 18.88 -11.15 6.38
N ARG A 426 18.20 -11.66 5.35
CA ARG A 426 18.07 -11.00 4.05
C ARG A 426 17.57 -9.57 4.19
N GLY A 427 18.07 -8.67 3.32
CA GLY A 427 17.67 -7.26 3.27
C GLY A 427 16.17 -7.04 3.11
N LEU A 428 15.44 -8.03 2.55
CA LEU A 428 13.98 -8.07 2.49
C LEU A 428 13.30 -7.95 3.88
N TYR A 429 13.98 -8.36 4.95
CA TYR A 429 13.48 -8.28 6.32
C TYR A 429 13.99 -7.06 7.08
N THR A 430 14.86 -6.24 6.49
CA THR A 430 15.34 -5.02 7.16
C THR A 430 14.17 -4.07 7.40
N PHE A 431 13.95 -3.72 8.66
CA PHE A 431 12.96 -2.73 9.04
C PHE A 431 13.39 -1.36 8.53
N PHE A 432 12.43 -0.53 8.15
CA PHE A 432 12.68 0.88 7.89
C PHE A 432 11.42 1.69 8.13
N TRP A 433 11.59 2.95 8.56
CA TRP A 433 10.49 3.92 8.52
C TRP A 433 10.46 4.58 7.14
N ARG A 434 9.25 4.86 6.65
CA ARG A 434 9.03 5.51 5.35
C ARG A 434 9.85 6.80 5.16
N ALA A 435 9.94 7.64 6.18
CA ALA A 435 10.68 8.92 6.15
C ALA A 435 12.16 8.80 6.56
N THR A 436 12.58 7.69 7.16
CA THR A 436 13.96 7.49 7.61
C THR A 436 14.38 6.06 7.30
N PRO A 437 14.66 5.74 6.02
CA PRO A 437 15.15 4.44 5.64
C PRO A 437 16.52 4.15 6.23
N HIS A 438 16.90 2.88 6.25
CA HIS A 438 18.25 2.49 6.65
C HIS A 438 19.29 3.16 5.74
N SER A 439 20.36 3.74 6.32
CA SER A 439 21.37 4.53 5.59
C SER A 439 21.97 3.79 4.40
N PHE A 440 22.36 2.52 4.58
CA PHE A 440 22.80 1.65 3.49
C PHE A 440 21.79 1.54 2.33
N LEU A 441 20.49 1.37 2.62
CA LEU A 441 19.47 1.27 1.56
C LEU A 441 19.43 2.56 0.73
N MET A 442 19.51 3.72 1.39
CA MET A 442 19.53 5.02 0.72
C MET A 442 20.77 5.20 -0.16
N THR A 443 21.95 4.86 0.35
CA THR A 443 23.21 4.98 -0.41
C THR A 443 23.22 4.13 -1.68
N PHE A 444 22.52 2.98 -1.69
CA PHE A 444 22.45 2.05 -2.81
C PHE A 444 21.14 2.14 -3.59
N ASP A 445 20.60 3.35 -3.69
CA ASP A 445 19.47 3.70 -4.56
C ASP A 445 18.19 2.87 -4.29
N ALA A 446 17.96 2.44 -3.05
CA ALA A 446 16.67 1.84 -2.70
C ALA A 446 15.54 2.86 -2.92
N PRO A 447 14.37 2.42 -3.41
CA PRO A 447 13.22 3.30 -3.60
C PRO A 447 12.86 4.04 -2.32
N ASN A 448 12.46 5.29 -2.45
CA ASN A 448 11.71 5.92 -1.37
C ASN A 448 10.35 5.21 -1.25
N ALA A 449 9.78 5.18 -0.05
CA ALA A 449 8.49 4.55 0.22
C ALA A 449 7.32 5.56 0.18
N MET A 450 7.49 6.66 -0.55
CA MET A 450 6.52 7.78 -0.65
C MET A 450 5.68 7.72 -1.92
N GLY A 451 6.00 6.86 -2.87
CA GLY A 451 5.24 6.70 -4.10
C GLY A 451 5.57 5.40 -4.82
N THR A 452 4.85 5.16 -5.92
CA THR A 452 5.06 3.99 -6.76
C THR A 452 6.43 4.04 -7.47
N CYS A 453 7.19 2.96 -7.38
CA CYS A 453 8.49 2.82 -8.04
C CYS A 453 8.46 1.70 -9.09
N THR A 454 8.39 2.10 -10.37
CA THR A 454 8.42 1.18 -11.53
C THR A 454 9.85 0.86 -11.99
N ARG A 455 10.79 1.77 -11.74
CA ARG A 455 12.22 1.62 -12.03
C ARG A 455 13.07 2.22 -10.92
N ARG A 456 14.12 1.48 -10.55
CA ARG A 456 15.13 1.95 -9.60
C ARG A 456 16.20 2.73 -10.38
N VAL A 457 16.52 3.92 -9.89
CA VAL A 457 17.70 4.66 -10.37
C VAL A 457 18.94 3.86 -10.02
N ARG A 458 19.96 3.90 -10.88
CA ARG A 458 21.25 3.26 -10.62
C ARG A 458 22.34 4.31 -10.70
N SER A 459 22.94 4.62 -9.56
CA SER A 459 24.05 5.54 -9.46
C SER A 459 25.37 4.79 -9.27
N ASN A 460 26.48 5.48 -9.58
CA ASN A 460 27.82 5.03 -9.22
C ASN A 460 28.57 6.16 -8.55
N THR A 461 28.48 6.21 -7.22
CA THR A 461 29.03 7.30 -6.42
C THR A 461 30.20 6.82 -5.56
N PRO A 462 31.19 7.69 -5.29
CA PRO A 462 32.25 7.39 -4.31
C PRO A 462 31.70 7.02 -2.93
N LEU A 463 30.54 7.58 -2.54
CA LEU A 463 29.88 7.29 -1.26
C LEU A 463 29.54 5.80 -1.13
N GLN A 464 29.05 5.16 -2.20
CA GLN A 464 28.76 3.72 -2.17
C GLN A 464 30.02 2.88 -1.93
N ALA A 465 31.15 3.22 -2.56
CA ALA A 465 32.41 2.53 -2.31
C ALA A 465 32.89 2.74 -0.87
N LEU A 466 32.80 3.97 -0.35
CA LEU A 466 33.12 4.28 1.04
C LEU A 466 32.21 3.55 2.03
N THR A 467 30.92 3.40 1.73
CA THR A 467 30.00 2.62 2.57
C THR A 467 30.43 1.16 2.65
N LEU A 468 30.79 0.50 1.56
CA LEU A 468 31.26 -0.89 1.62
C LEU A 468 32.56 -1.04 2.43
N LEU A 469 33.41 -0.02 2.46
CA LEU A 469 34.68 -0.06 3.19
C LEU A 469 34.54 0.24 4.69
N ASN A 470 33.50 0.99 5.10
CA ASN A 470 33.41 1.55 6.44
C ASN A 470 32.15 1.15 7.23
N ASP A 471 31.08 0.71 6.55
CA ASP A 471 29.85 0.32 7.24
C ASP A 471 30.10 -0.90 8.12
N GLN A 472 29.65 -0.83 9.38
CA GLN A 472 29.90 -1.87 10.37
C GLN A 472 29.49 -3.26 9.88
N ALA A 473 28.33 -3.37 9.21
CA ALA A 473 27.87 -4.66 8.73
C ALA A 473 28.81 -5.23 7.66
N PHE A 474 29.35 -4.39 6.78
CA PHE A 474 30.28 -4.82 5.73
C PHE A 474 31.67 -5.14 6.26
N VAL A 475 32.15 -4.39 7.25
CA VAL A 475 33.42 -4.71 7.93
C VAL A 475 33.34 -6.06 8.66
N GLU A 476 32.19 -6.39 9.25
CA GLU A 476 31.98 -7.69 9.91
C GLU A 476 31.80 -8.85 8.92
N MET A 477 31.40 -8.57 7.67
CA MET A 477 31.25 -9.56 6.61
C MET A 477 32.54 -9.82 5.82
N ALA A 478 33.52 -8.91 5.88
CA ALA A 478 34.81 -9.02 5.20
C ALA A 478 35.77 -9.96 5.95
#